data_AF-C0P8M6-F1
#
_entry.id   AF-C0P8M6-F1
#
_cell.length_a   1.000
_cell.length_b   1.000
_cell.length_c   1.000
_cell.angle_alpha   90.00
_cell.angle_beta   90.00
_cell.angle_gamma   90.00
#
_symmetry.space_group_name_H-M   'P 1'
#
loop_
_entity.id
_entity.type
_entity.pdbx_description
1 polymer ?
#
loop_
_entity_poly.entity_id
_entity_poly.type
_entity_poly.pdbx_seq_one_letter_code
_entity_poly.pdbx_strand_id
1 'polypeptide(L)'
;MEQLFQNYRDDERRIGEEYLSSLQDLNCNSKPLINMLTMLAEENINYAHIIVKVVEYYISQVNKTKAYLLKNKDTPAYTQLIDGRH
;
A
#
# COMPACT_ATOMS: atom_id res chain seq x y z
N MET A 1 -5.65 6.38 7.31
CA MET A 1 -4.18 6.17 7.36
C MET A 1 -3.63 6.49 8.75
N GLU A 2 -4.16 7.53 9.41
CA GLU A 2 -3.81 7.92 10.78
C GLU A 2 -3.76 6.79 11.82
N GLN A 3 -4.68 5.80 11.78
CA GLN A 3 -4.77 4.76 12.83
C GLN A 3 -3.59 3.77 12.86
N LEU A 4 -2.89 3.54 11.75
CA LEU A 4 -1.80 2.55 11.69
C LEU A 4 -0.56 3.00 12.48
N PHE A 5 -0.34 4.31 12.56
CA PHE A 5 0.87 4.92 13.11
C PHE A 5 0.63 5.71 14.41
N GLN A 6 -0.57 5.65 15.01
CA GLN A 6 -0.93 6.45 16.20
C GLN A 6 0.02 6.28 17.39
N ASN A 7 0.65 5.11 17.51
CA ASN A 7 1.55 4.79 18.63
C ASN A 7 3.04 4.84 18.24
N TYR A 8 3.36 5.34 17.05
CA TYR A 8 4.74 5.36 16.55
C TYR A 8 5.39 6.71 16.80
N ARG A 9 6.71 6.68 16.99
CA ARG A 9 7.52 7.89 17.03
C ARG A 9 7.46 8.59 15.67
N ASP A 10 7.77 9.88 15.65
CA ASP A 10 7.61 10.69 14.44
C ASP A 10 8.47 10.20 13.26
N ASP A 11 9.70 9.76 13.53
CA ASP A 11 10.60 9.10 12.59
C ASP A 11 9.98 7.83 11.99
N GLU A 12 9.47 6.93 12.83
CA GLU A 12 8.85 5.68 12.40
C GLU A 12 7.58 5.94 11.55
N ARG A 13 6.77 6.92 11.95
CA ARG A 13 5.56 7.31 11.21
C ARG A 13 5.91 7.86 9.83
N ARG A 14 6.91 8.75 9.73
CA ARG A 14 7.33 9.33 8.45
C ARG A 14 7.81 8.27 7.46
N ILE A 15 8.64 7.32 7.92
CA ILE A 15 9.08 6.19 7.08
C ILE A 15 7.90 5.34 6.63
N GLY A 16 6.97 5.04 7.54
CA GLY A 16 5.77 4.27 7.22
C GLY A 16 4.87 4.96 6.19
N GLU A 17 4.69 6.27 6.30
CA GLU A 17 3.88 7.07 5.38
C GLU A 17 4.52 7.16 3.98
N GLU A 18 5.83 7.41 3.91
CA GLU A 18 6.59 7.45 2.64
C GLU A 18 6.53 6.11 1.89
N TYR A 19 6.77 5.02 2.63
CA TYR A 19 6.72 3.68 2.05
C TYR A 19 5.30 3.31 1.58
N LEU A 20 4.27 3.70 2.37
CA LEU A 20 2.88 3.46 2.00
C LEU A 20 2.46 4.26 0.77
N SER A 21 2.88 5.52 0.66
CA SER A 21 2.61 6.36 -0.52
C SER A 21 3.18 5.69 -1.78
N SER A 22 4.44 5.25 -1.70
CA SER A 22 5.11 4.54 -2.80
C SER A 22 4.42 3.22 -3.18
N LEU A 23 3.87 2.49 -2.21
CA LEU A 23 3.08 1.27 -2.47
C LEU A 23 1.72 1.56 -3.11
N GLN A 24 1.09 2.71 -2.79
CA GLN A 24 -0.17 3.11 -3.42
C GLN A 24 0.00 3.38 -4.91
N ASP A 25 1.16 3.94 -5.29
CA ASP A 25 1.53 4.14 -6.70
C ASP A 25 1.85 2.83 -7.43
N LEU A 26 2.15 1.74 -6.71
CA LEU A 26 2.37 0.41 -7.26
C LEU A 26 1.04 -0.29 -7.63
N ASN A 27 0.33 0.28 -8.60
CA ASN A 27 -0.93 -0.26 -9.14
C ASN A 27 -0.71 -1.44 -10.12
N CYS A 28 0.48 -1.52 -10.70
CA CYS A 28 0.92 -2.45 -11.73
C CYS A 28 2.34 -2.95 -11.41
N ASN A 29 2.79 -3.99 -12.12
CA ASN A 29 4.15 -4.51 -11.96
C ASN A 29 5.20 -3.54 -12.55
N SER A 30 5.45 -2.45 -11.84
CA SER A 30 6.36 -1.37 -12.24
C SER A 30 7.75 -1.62 -11.67
N LYS A 31 8.70 -2.04 -12.54
CA LYS A 31 10.10 -2.25 -12.15
C LYS A 31 10.74 -1.02 -11.48
N PRO A 32 10.54 0.22 -11.96
CA PRO A 32 11.07 1.41 -11.29
C PRO A 32 10.56 1.57 -9.86
N LEU A 33 9.25 1.36 -9.63
CA LEU A 33 8.66 1.49 -8.30
C LEU A 33 9.10 0.36 -7.36
N ILE A 34 9.23 -0.88 -7.86
CA ILE A 34 9.75 -2.00 -7.08
C ILE A 34 11.20 -1.72 -6.66
N ASN A 35 12.03 -1.21 -7.57
CA ASN A 35 13.41 -0.85 -7.25
C ASN A 35 13.47 0.28 -6.23
N MET A 36 12.62 1.31 -6.37
CA MET A 36 12.53 2.40 -5.40
C MET A 36 12.13 1.90 -4.01
N LEU A 37 11.09 1.06 -3.92
CA LEU A 37 10.67 0.43 -2.66
C LEU A 37 11.80 -0.42 -2.04
N THR A 38 12.57 -1.11 -2.88
CA THR A 38 13.72 -1.92 -2.43
C THR A 38 14.82 -1.03 -1.86
N MET A 39 15.17 0.07 -2.55
CA MET A 39 16.17 1.04 -2.06
C MET A 39 15.72 1.69 -0.75
N LEU A 40 14.45 2.12 -0.66
CA LEU A 40 13.89 2.70 0.57
C LEU A 40 13.95 1.71 1.74
N ALA A 41 13.71 0.42 1.49
CA ALA A 41 13.81 -0.61 2.52
C ALA A 41 15.26 -0.85 2.98
N GLU A 42 16.21 -0.82 2.04
CA GLU A 42 17.63 -0.97 2.34
C GLU A 42 18.18 0.22 3.15
N GLU A 43 17.84 1.44 2.76
CA GLU A 43 18.24 2.67 3.46
C GLU A 43 17.63 2.79 4.86
N ASN A 44 16.43 2.22 5.06
CA ASN A 44 15.68 2.29 6.31
C ASN A 44 15.62 0.95 7.05
N ILE A 45 16.70 0.15 6.99
CA ILE A 45 16.74 -1.20 7.59
C ILE A 45 16.43 -1.22 9.09
N ASN A 46 16.77 -0.15 9.82
CA ASN A 46 16.45 0.01 11.25
C ASN A 46 14.94 0.12 11.52
N TYR A 47 14.14 0.40 10.49
CA TYR A 47 12.69 0.51 10.52
C TYR A 47 12.02 -0.65 9.77
N ALA A 48 12.73 -1.76 9.53
CA ALA A 48 12.20 -2.92 8.81
C ALA A 48 10.86 -3.42 9.39
N HIS A 49 10.69 -3.39 10.73
CA HIS A 49 9.43 -3.77 11.39
C HIS A 49 8.24 -2.89 10.97
N ILE A 50 8.49 -1.60 10.69
CA ILE A 50 7.47 -0.66 10.22
C ILE A 50 7.14 -0.96 8.77
N ILE A 51 8.16 -1.12 7.92
CA ILE A 51 8.01 -1.40 6.49
C ILE A 51 7.20 -2.68 6.26
N VAL A 52 7.53 -3.75 6.99
CA VAL A 52 6.79 -5.02 6.93
C VAL A 52 5.31 -4.82 7.28
N LYS A 53 5.02 -4.12 8.39
CA LYS A 53 3.62 -3.86 8.79
C LYS A 53 2.86 -3.04 7.76
N VAL A 54 3.50 -2.09 7.10
CA VAL A 54 2.89 -1.28 6.04
C VAL A 54 2.55 -2.14 4.83
N VAL A 55 3.46 -3.01 4.41
CA VAL A 55 3.24 -3.97 3.30
C VAL A 55 2.08 -4.91 3.63
N GLU A 56 2.08 -5.51 4.81
CA GLU A 56 1.00 -6.42 5.26
C GLU A 56 -0.35 -5.70 5.29
N TYR A 57 -0.38 -4.47 5.83
CA TYR A 57 -1.58 -3.64 5.85
C TYR A 57 -2.08 -3.39 4.43
N TYR A 58 -1.21 -2.94 3.53
CA TYR A 58 -1.57 -2.64 2.13
C TYR A 58 -2.16 -3.89 1.43
N ILE A 59 -1.50 -5.04 1.54
CA ILE A 59 -1.98 -6.31 0.96
C ILE A 59 -3.35 -6.68 1.52
N SER A 60 -3.55 -6.53 2.84
CA SER A 60 -4.84 -6.79 3.50
C SER A 60 -5.95 -5.89 2.93
N GLN A 61 -5.69 -4.60 2.73
CA GLN A 61 -6.66 -3.67 2.16
C GLN A 61 -6.99 -4.01 0.70
N VAL A 62 -5.97 -4.26 -0.13
CA VAL A 62 -6.18 -4.65 -1.53
C VAL A 62 -7.01 -5.92 -1.64
N ASN A 63 -6.76 -6.91 -0.78
CA ASN A 63 -7.52 -8.15 -0.76
C ASN A 63 -8.97 -7.95 -0.29
N LYS A 64 -9.19 -7.13 0.74
CA LYS A 64 -10.56 -6.76 1.19
C LYS A 64 -11.33 -6.07 0.07
N THR A 65 -10.71 -5.09 -0.59
CA THR A 65 -11.30 -4.39 -1.73
C THR A 65 -11.63 -5.36 -2.87
N LYS A 66 -10.68 -6.22 -3.26
CA LYS A 66 -10.94 -7.26 -4.28
C LYS A 66 -12.08 -8.18 -3.88
N ALA A 67 -12.12 -8.66 -2.64
CA ALA A 67 -13.18 -9.53 -2.15
C ALA A 67 -14.55 -8.83 -2.14
N TYR A 68 -14.60 -7.55 -1.75
CA TYR A 68 -15.82 -6.75 -1.83
C TYR A 68 -16.29 -6.60 -3.28
N LEU A 69 -15.38 -6.24 -4.20
CA LEU A 69 -15.71 -6.07 -5.62
C LEU A 69 -16.21 -7.37 -6.26
N LEU A 70 -15.57 -8.51 -5.96
CA LEU A 70 -15.99 -9.82 -6.46
C LEU A 70 -17.37 -10.26 -5.94
N LYS A 71 -17.78 -9.81 -4.75
CA LYS A 71 -19.12 -10.06 -4.20
C LYS A 71 -20.20 -9.15 -4.80
N ASN A 72 -19.80 -8.04 -5.42
CA ASN A 72 -20.69 -6.98 -5.90
C ASN A 72 -20.52 -6.72 -7.41
N LYS A 73 -20.22 -7.76 -8.21
CA LYS A 73 -19.93 -7.63 -9.64
C LYS A 73 -21.05 -6.98 -10.45
N ASP A 74 -22.29 -7.07 -9.98
CA ASP A 74 -23.48 -6.49 -10.62
C ASP A 74 -23.72 -5.01 -10.23
N THR A 75 -22.84 -4.42 -9.39
CA THR A 75 -22.97 -3.02 -8.98
C THR A 75 -22.25 -2.08 -9.95
N PRO A 76 -22.80 -0.89 -10.25
CA PRO A 76 -22.15 0.10 -11.12
C PRO A 76 -20.74 0.53 -10.65
N ALA A 77 -20.47 0.41 -9.35
CA ALA A 77 -19.16 0.67 -8.75
C ALA A 77 -18.07 -0.31 -9.23
N TYR A 78 -18.42 -1.56 -9.54
CA TYR A 78 -17.49 -2.53 -10.11
C TYR A 78 -17.05 -2.11 -11.52
N THR A 79 -17.99 -1.67 -12.37
CA THR A 79 -17.76 -1.25 -13.75
C THR A 79 -16.91 0.04 -13.83
N GLN A 80 -17.18 1.03 -12.98
CA GLN A 80 -16.40 2.28 -12.97
C GLN A 80 -14.94 2.09 -12.54
N LEU A 81 -14.64 1.07 -11.72
CA LEU A 81 -13.28 0.82 -11.21
C LEU A 81 -12.39 0.03 -12.18
N ILE A 82 -12.97 -0.73 -13.10
CA ILE A 82 -12.21 -1.44 -14.16
C ILE A 82 -11.92 -0.51 -15.35
N ASP A 83 -12.84 0.38 -15.72
CA ASP A 83 -12.65 1.30 -16.85
C ASP A 83 -11.71 2.48 -16.54
N GLY A 84 -11.50 2.81 -15.26
CA GLY A 84 -10.62 3.90 -14.82
C GLY A 84 -9.13 3.53 -14.62
N ARG A 85 -8.76 2.26 -14.83
CA ARG A 85 -7.35 1.80 -14.77
C ARG A 85 -6.79 1.62 -16.19
N HIS A 86 -6.62 2.73 -16.89
CA HIS A 86 -5.84 2.78 -18.14
C HIS A 86 -4.44 3.34 -17.88
#